data_AF-A0AAU3LS60-F1
#
_entry.id   AF-A0AAU3LS60-F1
#
_cell.length_a   1.000
_cell.length_b   1.000
_cell.length_c   1.000
_cell.angle_alpha   90.00
_cell.angle_beta   90.00
_cell.angle_gamma   90.00
#
_symmetry.space_group_name_H-M   'P 1'
#
loop_
_entity.id
_entity.type
_entity.pdbx_description
1 polymer ?
#
loop_
_entity_poly.entity_id
_entity_poly.type
_entity_poly.pdbx_seq_one_letter_code
_entity_poly.pdbx_strand_id
1 'polypeptide(L)'
;MTHTAAAVAAAIADRLAHPDQAPTAATDDANRQHLAYGPTGIALLHIERAAAGLAPWQRAHDWLAASTREPFTSGPDSHPFYGAPALAHAVACAADQLPDSYRRGLDVLDRQVTADARRRLDAAHRRIEAGQLPALAEFDAIRGLTGYGAYLLRRDPAGPVTRAVLDYCVRLTDPVTDSGERLPGWWVPTGPSGRPDDRFPGGHANHGMAHGVGAVLALLALAARRGTTVTGHHQAMRTILAWLERWKVPTGRGTAWPYWITREELRSGRPAASAPRRPSWCYGTAGLARAQQLAALALGDSDLQVEAEAALLDALSDRGQLRVTTDSGLCHGFAGLVHIAARAAADADRATVGQLRAIIPALLTMLVPPGTAPDDAAALLLKDAAGAGLLDGAAGTALGLTTADGAEPPRTAWDACLLTA
;
A
#
# COMPACT_ATOMS: atom_id res chain seq x y z
N MET A 1 9.06 24.29 -8.40
CA MET A 1 8.56 23.37 -7.36
C MET A 1 8.96 21.94 -7.66
N THR A 2 8.58 21.38 -8.82
CA THR A 2 9.05 20.08 -9.33
C THR A 2 10.58 19.91 -9.24
N HIS A 3 11.33 20.87 -9.81
CA HIS A 3 12.81 20.87 -9.70
C HIS A 3 13.35 20.85 -8.26
N THR A 4 12.65 21.47 -7.29
CA THR A 4 13.05 21.46 -5.87
C THR A 4 12.75 20.10 -5.23
N ALA A 5 11.61 19.49 -5.54
CA ALA A 5 11.25 18.14 -5.09
C ALA A 5 12.24 17.09 -5.61
N ALA A 6 12.60 17.14 -6.90
CA ALA A 6 13.61 16.27 -7.50
C ALA A 6 14.99 16.43 -6.83
N ALA A 7 15.39 17.69 -6.55
CA ALA A 7 16.65 17.97 -5.88
C ALA A 7 16.68 17.43 -4.44
N VAL A 8 15.57 17.54 -3.69
CA VAL A 8 15.45 16.93 -2.35
C VAL A 8 15.52 15.40 -2.44
N ALA A 9 14.81 14.79 -3.38
CA ALA A 9 14.86 13.34 -3.58
C ALA A 9 16.28 12.85 -3.92
N ALA A 10 17.02 13.61 -4.75
CA ALA A 10 18.42 13.33 -5.05
C ALA A 10 19.32 13.48 -3.81
N ALA A 11 19.16 14.56 -3.03
CA ALA A 11 19.92 14.80 -1.82
C ALA A 11 19.69 13.74 -0.73
N ILE A 12 18.48 13.19 -0.62
CA ILE A 12 18.18 12.03 0.23
C ILE A 12 18.91 10.79 -0.29
N ALA A 13 18.78 10.49 -1.58
CA ALA A 13 19.40 9.33 -2.20
C ALA A 13 20.94 9.35 -2.07
N ASP A 14 21.57 10.52 -2.21
CA ASP A 14 23.01 10.67 -2.04
C ASP A 14 23.45 10.45 -0.60
N ARG A 15 22.68 10.90 0.40
CA ARG A 15 22.93 10.61 1.82
C ARG A 15 22.72 9.13 2.16
N LEU A 16 21.88 8.44 1.41
CA LEU A 16 21.66 7.00 1.50
C LEU A 16 22.47 6.22 0.46
N ALA A 17 23.53 6.78 -0.14
CA ALA A 17 24.26 6.12 -1.21
C ALA A 17 24.98 4.85 -0.75
N HIS A 18 25.43 4.81 0.50
CA HIS A 18 26.25 3.73 1.05
C HIS A 18 25.62 3.17 2.34
N PRO A 19 25.36 1.86 2.43
CA PRO A 19 24.79 1.25 3.63
C PRO A 19 25.59 1.51 4.91
N ASP A 20 26.92 1.54 4.81
CA ASP A 20 27.81 1.72 5.97
C ASP A 20 27.85 3.17 6.49
N GLN A 21 27.24 4.12 5.77
CA GLN A 21 27.13 5.53 6.15
C GLN A 21 25.69 5.91 6.56
N ALA A 22 24.74 4.98 6.43
CA ALA A 22 23.35 5.22 6.75
C ALA A 22 23.12 5.25 8.28
N PRO A 23 22.03 5.90 8.76
CA PRO A 23 21.67 5.86 10.17
C PRO A 23 21.57 4.42 10.69
N THR A 24 22.15 4.14 11.85
CA THR A 24 22.21 2.77 12.41
C THR A 24 20.84 2.09 12.52
N ALA A 25 19.77 2.85 12.78
CA ALA A 25 18.41 2.33 12.85
C ALA A 25 17.93 1.69 11.52
N ALA A 26 18.48 2.12 10.38
CA ALA A 26 18.14 1.55 9.07
C ALA A 26 18.73 0.16 8.85
N THR A 27 19.78 -0.20 9.60
CA THR A 27 20.52 -1.45 9.47
C THR A 27 20.49 -2.29 10.75
N ASP A 28 19.68 -1.89 11.74
CA ASP A 28 19.51 -2.67 12.96
C ASP A 28 18.88 -4.05 12.67
N ASP A 29 19.15 -5.02 13.56
CA ASP A 29 18.69 -6.40 13.35
C ASP A 29 17.17 -6.53 13.30
N ALA A 30 16.46 -5.64 14.01
CA ALA A 30 15.00 -5.61 14.03
C ALA A 30 14.41 -5.23 12.65
N ASN A 31 15.04 -4.29 11.96
CA ASN A 31 14.58 -3.72 10.69
C ASN A 31 15.26 -4.32 9.47
N ARG A 32 16.40 -5.03 9.61
CA ARG A 32 17.20 -5.57 8.49
C ARG A 32 16.37 -6.27 7.41
N GLN A 33 15.33 -6.99 7.82
CA GLN A 33 14.49 -7.78 6.91
C GLN A 33 13.14 -7.12 6.56
N HIS A 34 12.86 -5.93 7.10
CA HIS A 34 11.62 -5.22 6.85
C HIS A 34 11.68 -4.41 5.56
N LEU A 35 10.67 -4.58 4.70
CA LEU A 35 10.47 -3.73 3.53
C LEU A 35 10.14 -2.28 3.93
N ALA A 36 9.38 -2.13 5.01
CA ALA A 36 8.88 -0.84 5.47
C ALA A 36 9.98 0.08 6.04
N TYR A 37 10.92 -0.50 6.78
CA TYR A 37 11.84 0.27 7.63
C TYR A 37 13.31 0.04 7.28
N GLY A 38 13.61 -1.07 6.63
CA GLY A 38 14.96 -1.59 6.50
C GLY A 38 15.62 -1.34 5.13
N PRO A 39 16.79 -1.99 4.93
CA PRO A 39 17.63 -1.80 3.75
C PRO A 39 16.94 -2.23 2.45
N THR A 40 16.02 -3.19 2.47
CA THR A 40 15.27 -3.62 1.27
C THR A 40 14.34 -2.52 0.75
N GLY A 41 13.75 -1.72 1.64
CA GLY A 41 12.97 -0.53 1.28
C GLY A 41 13.85 0.59 0.71
N ILE A 42 15.03 0.80 1.27
CA ILE A 42 16.01 1.78 0.77
C ILE A 42 16.54 1.37 -0.61
N ALA A 43 16.74 0.07 -0.84
CA ALA A 43 17.14 -0.45 -2.14
C ALA A 43 16.13 -0.07 -3.24
N LEU A 44 14.82 -0.03 -2.96
CA LEU A 44 13.81 0.37 -3.95
C LEU A 44 14.01 1.80 -4.48
N LEU A 45 14.42 2.74 -3.62
CA LEU A 45 14.78 4.10 -4.05
C LEU A 45 15.91 4.07 -5.07
N HIS A 46 16.98 3.32 -4.79
CA HIS A 46 18.13 3.24 -5.69
C HIS A 46 17.83 2.44 -6.96
N ILE A 47 16.97 1.42 -6.89
CA ILE A 47 16.50 0.65 -8.05
C ILE A 47 15.73 1.57 -9.00
N GLU A 48 14.77 2.36 -8.49
CA GLU A 48 13.99 3.30 -9.30
C GLU A 48 14.89 4.37 -9.94
N ARG A 49 15.81 4.95 -9.16
CA ARG A 49 16.75 5.97 -9.67
C ARG A 49 17.71 5.41 -10.72
N ALA A 50 18.19 4.19 -10.54
CA ALA A 50 19.08 3.55 -11.52
C ALA A 50 18.32 3.19 -12.81
N ALA A 51 17.08 2.69 -12.70
CA ALA A 51 16.21 2.47 -13.86
C ALA A 51 15.88 3.77 -14.62
N ALA A 52 15.87 4.91 -13.92
CA ALA A 52 15.72 6.24 -14.51
C ALA A 52 17.03 6.83 -15.10
N GLY A 53 18.17 6.14 -14.98
CA GLY A 53 19.47 6.67 -15.41
C GLY A 53 20.00 7.80 -14.53
N LEU A 54 19.44 8.00 -13.33
CA LEU A 54 19.77 9.09 -12.41
C LEU A 54 20.84 8.72 -11.38
N ALA A 55 21.20 7.43 -11.28
CA ALA A 55 22.18 6.90 -10.35
C ALA A 55 22.76 5.57 -10.87
N PRO A 56 23.97 5.16 -10.42
CA PRO A 56 24.51 3.86 -10.77
C PRO A 56 23.76 2.71 -10.05
N TRP A 57 23.59 1.58 -10.75
CA TRP A 57 23.02 0.35 -10.18
C TRP A 57 23.79 -0.21 -8.97
N GLN A 58 25.07 0.16 -8.83
CA GLN A 58 25.90 -0.26 -7.69
C GLN A 58 25.26 0.10 -6.35
N ARG A 59 24.64 1.27 -6.21
CA ARG A 59 23.98 1.67 -4.94
C ARG A 59 22.83 0.73 -4.57
N ALA A 60 22.02 0.33 -5.56
CA ALA A 60 20.95 -0.65 -5.35
C ALA A 60 21.53 -2.02 -4.96
N HIS A 61 22.60 -2.44 -5.63
CA HIS A 61 23.29 -3.69 -5.32
C HIS A 61 23.86 -3.69 -3.90
N ASP A 62 24.53 -2.62 -3.46
CA ASP A 62 25.13 -2.50 -2.14
C ASP A 62 24.08 -2.64 -1.03
N TRP A 63 22.91 -2.00 -1.19
CA TRP A 63 21.80 -2.14 -0.23
C TRP A 63 21.21 -3.55 -0.18
N LEU A 64 21.01 -4.20 -1.35
CA LEU A 64 20.56 -5.58 -1.42
C LEU A 64 21.59 -6.55 -0.80
N ALA A 65 22.87 -6.34 -1.08
CA ALA A 65 23.97 -7.11 -0.50
C ALA A 65 24.06 -6.92 1.02
N ALA A 66 23.95 -5.68 1.52
CA ALA A 66 23.93 -5.39 2.94
C ALA A 66 22.75 -6.08 3.66
N SER A 67 21.58 -6.13 3.02
CA SER A 67 20.41 -6.81 3.58
C SER A 67 20.60 -8.33 3.70
N THR A 68 21.37 -8.95 2.78
CA THR A 68 21.53 -10.41 2.61
C THR A 68 22.80 -10.99 3.24
N ARG A 69 23.51 -10.22 4.08
CA ARG A 69 24.69 -10.70 4.83
C ARG A 69 24.37 -11.86 5.78
N GLU A 70 23.13 -11.95 6.22
CA GLU A 70 22.61 -13.02 7.07
C GLU A 70 21.37 -13.65 6.44
N PRO A 71 21.06 -14.91 6.80
CA PRO A 71 19.84 -15.58 6.35
C PRO A 71 18.58 -14.74 6.60
N PHE A 72 17.65 -14.80 5.66
CA PHE A 72 16.31 -14.22 5.80
C PHE A 72 15.34 -15.24 6.39
N THR A 73 14.46 -14.75 7.26
CA THR A 73 13.30 -15.47 7.74
C THR A 73 12.43 -15.86 6.55
N SER A 74 12.02 -17.12 6.52
CA SER A 74 11.13 -17.68 5.51
C SER A 74 10.09 -18.57 6.17
N GLY A 75 9.02 -18.92 5.47
CA GLY A 75 7.98 -19.76 6.06
C GLY A 75 6.95 -18.96 6.85
N PRO A 76 6.33 -19.59 7.88
CA PRO A 76 5.21 -19.00 8.63
C PRO A 76 5.51 -17.64 9.26
N ASP A 77 6.76 -17.40 9.65
CA ASP A 77 7.19 -16.16 10.31
C ASP A 77 7.56 -15.03 9.32
N SER A 78 7.44 -15.28 8.02
CA SER A 78 7.68 -14.30 6.96
C SER A 78 6.39 -13.81 6.29
N HIS A 79 6.42 -12.60 5.74
CA HIS A 79 5.26 -11.96 5.13
C HIS A 79 5.66 -10.87 4.12
N PRO A 80 4.72 -10.30 3.34
CA PRO A 80 5.05 -9.40 2.22
C PRO A 80 5.97 -8.22 2.58
N PHE A 81 5.91 -7.74 3.83
CA PHE A 81 6.76 -6.66 4.37
C PHE A 81 7.87 -7.12 5.33
N TYR A 82 8.12 -8.43 5.47
CA TYR A 82 9.20 -8.98 6.31
C TYR A 82 9.74 -10.33 5.83
N GLY A 83 11.06 -10.50 5.80
CA GLY A 83 11.67 -11.77 5.47
C GLY A 83 11.79 -11.99 3.96
N ALA A 84 11.83 -13.26 3.53
CA ALA A 84 12.04 -13.64 2.14
C ALA A 84 11.05 -12.97 1.15
N PRO A 85 9.73 -12.83 1.44
CA PRO A 85 8.81 -12.15 0.52
C PRO A 85 9.12 -10.65 0.32
N ALA A 86 9.58 -9.95 1.37
CA ALA A 86 10.02 -8.57 1.26
C ALA A 86 11.24 -8.41 0.34
N LEU A 87 12.23 -9.29 0.51
CA LEU A 87 13.39 -9.34 -0.37
C LEU A 87 12.98 -9.69 -1.81
N ALA A 88 12.04 -10.63 -1.97
CA ALA A 88 11.52 -11.04 -3.27
C ALA A 88 10.95 -9.87 -4.07
N HIS A 89 10.20 -8.97 -3.42
CA HIS A 89 9.66 -7.76 -4.04
C HIS A 89 10.76 -6.81 -4.54
N ALA A 90 11.75 -6.52 -3.70
CA ALA A 90 12.86 -5.63 -4.06
C ALA A 90 13.73 -6.23 -5.18
N VAL A 91 14.11 -7.50 -5.07
CA VAL A 91 14.91 -8.20 -6.09
C VAL A 91 14.16 -8.31 -7.41
N ALA A 92 12.84 -8.53 -7.39
CA ALA A 92 12.03 -8.51 -8.61
C ALA A 92 12.12 -7.15 -9.31
N CYS A 93 12.09 -6.03 -8.58
CA CYS A 93 12.17 -4.69 -9.18
C CYS A 93 13.51 -4.47 -9.89
N ALA A 94 14.61 -4.98 -9.32
CA ALA A 94 15.91 -4.94 -9.98
C ALA A 94 16.00 -5.90 -11.18
N ALA A 95 15.45 -7.11 -11.05
CA ALA A 95 15.51 -8.15 -12.08
C ALA A 95 14.72 -7.78 -13.35
N ASP A 96 13.64 -7.01 -13.23
CA ASP A 96 12.88 -6.53 -14.38
C ASP A 96 13.74 -5.64 -15.31
N GLN A 97 14.79 -5.01 -14.78
CA GLN A 97 15.72 -4.15 -15.54
C GLN A 97 17.06 -4.85 -15.82
N LEU A 98 17.52 -5.71 -14.91
CA LEU A 98 18.81 -6.43 -14.98
C LEU A 98 18.60 -7.94 -14.73
N PRO A 99 17.95 -8.65 -15.67
CA PRO A 99 17.54 -10.03 -15.45
C PRO A 99 18.73 -10.96 -15.22
N ASP A 100 19.84 -10.78 -15.94
CA ASP A 100 21.00 -11.69 -15.84
C ASP A 100 21.71 -11.62 -14.48
N SER A 101 21.59 -10.49 -13.78
CA SER A 101 22.20 -10.28 -12.47
C SER A 101 21.39 -10.88 -11.31
N TYR A 102 20.07 -10.93 -11.44
CA TYR A 102 19.17 -11.22 -10.30
C TYR A 102 18.29 -12.46 -10.48
N ARG A 103 18.12 -12.99 -11.70
CA ARG A 103 17.16 -14.07 -12.03
C ARG A 103 17.30 -15.30 -11.14
N ARG A 104 18.51 -15.83 -10.94
CA ARG A 104 18.71 -17.04 -10.13
C ARG A 104 18.26 -16.85 -8.68
N GLY A 105 18.59 -15.71 -8.07
CA GLY A 105 18.16 -15.39 -6.70
C GLY A 105 16.64 -15.20 -6.64
N LEU A 106 16.08 -14.52 -7.63
CA LEU A 106 14.65 -14.31 -7.75
C LEU A 106 13.87 -15.63 -7.89
N ASP A 107 14.34 -16.59 -8.68
CA ASP A 107 13.67 -17.89 -8.85
C ASP A 107 13.53 -18.65 -7.52
N VAL A 108 14.52 -18.52 -6.62
CA VAL A 108 14.47 -19.12 -5.28
C VAL A 108 13.39 -18.43 -4.43
N LEU A 109 13.36 -17.09 -4.47
CA LEU A 109 12.40 -16.29 -3.73
C LEU A 109 10.97 -16.49 -4.26
N ASP A 110 10.76 -16.54 -5.57
CA ASP A 110 9.48 -16.82 -6.23
C ASP A 110 8.90 -18.15 -5.74
N ARG A 111 9.73 -19.21 -5.68
CA ARG A 111 9.31 -20.52 -5.14
C ARG A 111 8.91 -20.44 -3.68
N GLN A 112 9.66 -19.69 -2.87
CA GLN A 112 9.38 -19.54 -1.44
C GLN A 112 8.04 -18.78 -1.22
N VAL A 113 7.85 -17.65 -1.89
CA VAL A 113 6.61 -16.86 -1.82
C VAL A 113 5.40 -17.68 -2.25
N THR A 114 5.55 -18.48 -3.32
CA THR A 114 4.50 -19.39 -3.79
C THR A 114 4.16 -20.45 -2.73
N ALA A 115 5.16 -21.02 -2.07
CA ALA A 115 4.95 -22.01 -1.01
C ALA A 115 4.30 -21.40 0.24
N ASP A 116 4.68 -20.18 0.61
CA ASP A 116 4.08 -19.42 1.71
C ASP A 116 2.60 -19.08 1.44
N ALA A 117 2.29 -18.62 0.23
CA ALA A 117 0.92 -18.33 -0.18
C ALA A 117 0.04 -19.58 -0.11
N ARG A 118 0.52 -20.74 -0.60
CA ARG A 118 -0.22 -22.02 -0.53
C ARG A 118 -0.53 -22.43 0.91
N ARG A 119 0.45 -22.39 1.80
CA ARG A 119 0.23 -22.73 3.23
C ARG A 119 -0.80 -21.82 3.88
N ARG A 120 -0.76 -20.53 3.57
CA ARG A 120 -1.71 -19.53 4.08
C ARG A 120 -3.11 -19.74 3.51
N LEU A 121 -3.24 -20.08 2.23
CA LEU A 121 -4.50 -20.46 1.60
C LEU A 121 -5.12 -21.69 2.28
N ASP A 122 -4.32 -22.73 2.52
CA ASP A 122 -4.80 -23.95 3.20
C ASP A 122 -5.33 -23.65 4.61
N ALA A 123 -4.64 -22.78 5.36
CA ALA A 123 -5.08 -22.35 6.68
C ALA A 123 -6.38 -21.51 6.61
N ALA A 124 -6.44 -20.57 5.66
CA ALA A 124 -7.59 -19.72 5.46
C ALA A 124 -8.83 -20.51 5.03
N HIS A 125 -8.69 -21.50 4.15
CA HIS A 125 -9.79 -22.38 3.77
C HIS A 125 -10.29 -23.20 4.95
N ARG A 126 -9.40 -23.81 5.76
CA ARG A 126 -9.82 -24.52 6.98
C ARG A 126 -10.59 -23.62 7.94
N ARG A 127 -10.18 -22.37 8.11
CA ARG A 127 -10.92 -21.38 8.92
C ARG A 127 -12.31 -21.13 8.34
N ILE A 128 -12.43 -20.88 7.03
CA ILE A 128 -13.72 -20.63 6.37
C ILE A 128 -14.66 -21.82 6.57
N GLU A 129 -14.19 -23.04 6.33
CA GLU A 129 -15.00 -24.27 6.54
C GLU A 129 -15.43 -24.44 8.00
N ALA A 130 -14.62 -23.96 8.95
CA ALA A 130 -14.97 -23.96 10.36
C ALA A 130 -15.92 -22.82 10.78
N GLY A 131 -16.32 -21.93 9.85
CA GLY A 131 -17.17 -20.78 10.15
C GLY A 131 -16.52 -19.74 11.05
N GLN A 132 -15.18 -19.68 11.09
CA GLN A 132 -14.43 -18.83 12.02
C GLN A 132 -14.11 -17.46 11.42
N LEU A 133 -14.03 -16.45 12.28
CA LEU A 133 -13.62 -15.09 11.92
C LEU A 133 -12.12 -15.04 11.52
N PRO A 134 -11.74 -14.29 10.48
CA PRO A 134 -10.33 -14.14 10.09
C PRO A 134 -9.54 -13.28 11.08
N ALA A 135 -8.21 -13.43 11.03
CA ALA A 135 -7.27 -12.45 11.57
C ALA A 135 -6.88 -11.43 10.48
N LEU A 136 -6.52 -10.19 10.85
CA LEU A 136 -6.03 -9.18 9.90
C LEU A 136 -4.87 -9.71 9.04
N ALA A 137 -3.90 -10.35 9.68
CA ALA A 137 -2.71 -10.92 9.02
C ALA A 137 -3.02 -12.12 8.09
N GLU A 138 -4.26 -12.61 8.03
CA GLU A 138 -4.69 -13.60 7.06
C GLU A 138 -4.90 -12.95 5.69
N PHE A 139 -5.60 -11.81 5.64
CA PHE A 139 -6.05 -11.21 4.39
C PHE A 139 -5.40 -9.88 4.02
N ASP A 140 -4.75 -9.19 4.94
CA ASP A 140 -4.28 -7.82 4.69
C ASP A 140 -3.14 -7.68 3.65
N ALA A 141 -2.80 -6.43 3.29
CA ALA A 141 -1.73 -6.12 2.34
C ALA A 141 -0.32 -6.25 2.94
N ILE A 142 -0.17 -5.99 4.25
CA ILE A 142 1.15 -5.94 4.90
C ILE A 142 1.68 -7.35 5.21
N ARG A 143 0.79 -8.24 5.65
CA ARG A 143 1.10 -9.55 6.22
C ARG A 143 0.35 -10.70 5.53
N GLY A 144 -0.82 -10.42 4.99
CA GLY A 144 -1.79 -11.40 4.53
C GLY A 144 -1.75 -11.69 3.03
N LEU A 145 -2.71 -12.53 2.63
CA LEU A 145 -2.84 -13.07 1.28
C LEU A 145 -3.04 -11.99 0.21
N THR A 146 -3.58 -10.82 0.55
CA THR A 146 -3.68 -9.71 -0.40
C THR A 146 -2.30 -9.17 -0.80
N GLY A 147 -1.36 -9.06 0.16
CA GLY A 147 0.02 -8.66 -0.15
C GLY A 147 0.78 -9.71 -0.95
N TYR A 148 0.55 -11.00 -0.66
CA TYR A 148 1.06 -12.09 -1.50
C TYR A 148 0.48 -12.02 -2.92
N GLY A 149 -0.82 -11.74 -3.03
CA GLY A 149 -1.51 -11.55 -4.30
C GLY A 149 -0.93 -10.40 -5.12
N ALA A 150 -0.56 -9.29 -4.49
CA ALA A 150 0.09 -8.16 -5.17
C ALA A 150 1.41 -8.58 -5.85
N TYR A 151 2.24 -9.36 -5.15
CA TYR A 151 3.48 -9.90 -5.70
C TYR A 151 3.21 -10.93 -6.81
N LEU A 152 2.36 -11.92 -6.53
CA LEU A 152 2.04 -13.00 -7.46
C LEU A 152 1.39 -12.50 -8.75
N LEU A 153 0.49 -11.52 -8.68
CA LEU A 153 -0.15 -10.90 -9.83
C LEU A 153 0.86 -10.20 -10.77
N ARG A 154 2.01 -9.76 -10.24
CA ARG A 154 3.10 -9.20 -11.04
C ARG A 154 3.98 -10.29 -11.66
N ARG A 155 4.26 -11.36 -10.92
CA ARG A 155 5.22 -12.40 -11.33
C ARG A 155 4.59 -13.46 -12.23
N ASP A 156 3.41 -13.94 -11.88
CA ASP A 156 2.69 -15.01 -12.56
C ASP A 156 1.17 -14.72 -12.54
N PRO A 157 0.69 -13.72 -13.31
CA PRO A 157 -0.69 -13.25 -13.26
C PRO A 157 -1.72 -14.36 -13.56
N ALA A 158 -1.43 -15.23 -14.52
CA ALA A 158 -2.33 -16.33 -14.90
C ALA A 158 -2.14 -17.60 -14.05
N GLY A 159 -1.16 -17.59 -13.14
CA GLY A 159 -0.71 -18.73 -12.36
C GLY A 159 -1.78 -19.31 -11.44
N PRO A 160 -1.70 -20.62 -11.14
CA PRO A 160 -2.67 -21.29 -10.28
C PRO A 160 -2.71 -20.74 -8.86
N VAL A 161 -1.57 -20.29 -8.31
CA VAL A 161 -1.53 -19.71 -6.96
C VAL A 161 -2.11 -18.30 -6.94
N THR A 162 -1.86 -17.48 -7.98
CA THR A 162 -2.51 -16.18 -8.15
C THR A 162 -4.03 -16.34 -8.19
N ARG A 163 -4.55 -17.26 -9.02
CA ARG A 163 -5.98 -17.57 -9.08
C ARG A 163 -6.54 -18.04 -7.74
N ALA A 164 -5.83 -18.90 -7.02
CA ALA A 164 -6.26 -19.37 -5.70
C ALA A 164 -6.32 -18.25 -4.65
N VAL A 165 -5.40 -17.27 -4.71
CA VAL A 165 -5.47 -16.06 -3.86
C VAL A 165 -6.70 -15.21 -4.22
N LEU A 166 -6.99 -15.04 -5.51
CA LEU A 166 -8.17 -14.29 -5.95
C LEU A 166 -9.47 -15.00 -5.54
N ASP A 167 -9.53 -16.33 -5.68
CA ASP A 167 -10.65 -17.15 -5.19
C ASP A 167 -10.85 -16.97 -3.68
N TYR A 168 -9.76 -16.97 -2.90
CA TYR A 168 -9.83 -16.67 -1.48
C TYR A 168 -10.38 -15.26 -1.22
N CYS A 169 -9.92 -14.24 -1.94
CA CYS A 169 -10.42 -12.87 -1.81
C CYS A 169 -11.93 -12.78 -2.13
N VAL A 170 -12.42 -13.56 -3.10
CA VAL A 170 -13.85 -13.68 -3.38
C VAL A 170 -14.59 -14.30 -2.19
N ARG A 171 -14.11 -15.45 -1.69
CA ARG A 171 -14.71 -16.14 -0.53
C ARG A 171 -14.70 -15.30 0.74
N LEU A 172 -13.70 -14.43 0.92
CA LEU A 172 -13.64 -13.49 2.04
C LEU A 172 -14.82 -12.50 2.05
N THR A 173 -15.47 -12.27 0.90
CA THR A 173 -16.67 -11.42 0.83
C THR A 173 -17.97 -12.13 1.22
N ASP A 174 -17.93 -13.45 1.38
CA ASP A 174 -19.09 -14.22 1.85
C ASP A 174 -19.36 -13.92 3.33
N PRO A 175 -20.61 -13.62 3.71
CA PRO A 175 -20.93 -13.30 5.10
C PRO A 175 -20.63 -14.45 6.06
N VAL A 176 -20.19 -14.11 7.27
CA VAL A 176 -19.94 -15.05 8.36
C VAL A 176 -20.95 -14.84 9.49
N THR A 177 -21.36 -15.91 10.16
CA THR A 177 -22.22 -15.82 11.35
C THR A 177 -21.39 -16.02 12.61
N ASP A 178 -21.38 -15.04 13.50
CA ASP A 178 -20.75 -15.13 14.82
C ASP A 178 -21.78 -14.75 15.89
N SER A 179 -21.94 -15.61 16.90
CA SER A 179 -22.89 -15.39 18.01
C SER A 179 -24.33 -15.05 17.56
N GLY A 180 -24.79 -15.66 16.46
CA GLY A 180 -26.12 -15.42 15.89
C GLY A 180 -26.26 -14.15 15.03
N GLU A 181 -25.20 -13.35 14.91
CA GLU A 181 -25.18 -12.13 14.10
C GLU A 181 -24.50 -12.38 12.75
N ARG A 182 -25.11 -11.92 11.66
CA ARG A 182 -24.53 -12.01 10.31
C ARG A 182 -23.63 -10.80 10.06
N LEU A 183 -22.35 -11.07 9.81
CA LEU A 183 -21.30 -10.08 9.59
C LEU A 183 -20.71 -10.19 8.18
N PRO A 184 -20.04 -9.14 7.65
CA PRO A 184 -19.19 -9.31 6.48
C PRO A 184 -18.06 -10.33 6.74
N GLY A 185 -17.65 -11.07 5.72
CA GLY A 185 -16.67 -12.15 5.87
C GLY A 185 -15.26 -11.71 6.31
N TRP A 186 -14.95 -10.42 6.21
CA TRP A 186 -13.69 -9.80 6.68
C TRP A 186 -13.80 -9.20 8.09
N TRP A 187 -14.78 -9.62 8.89
CA TRP A 187 -14.92 -9.18 10.27
C TRP A 187 -13.81 -9.77 11.15
N VAL A 188 -13.04 -8.93 11.85
CA VAL A 188 -11.93 -9.37 12.69
C VAL A 188 -12.27 -9.20 14.18
N PRO A 189 -11.90 -10.17 15.06
CA PRO A 189 -12.21 -10.08 16.48
C PRO A 189 -11.20 -9.24 17.27
N THR A 190 -10.01 -8.98 16.72
CA THR A 190 -8.94 -8.21 17.37
C THR A 190 -9.11 -6.71 17.16
N GLY A 191 -8.32 -5.89 17.87
CA GLY A 191 -8.15 -4.48 17.56
C GLY A 191 -7.39 -4.25 16.25
N PRO A 192 -7.31 -2.99 15.76
CA PRO A 192 -6.66 -2.63 14.50
C PRO A 192 -5.16 -2.94 14.43
N SER A 193 -4.50 -3.19 15.57
CA SER A 193 -3.10 -3.64 15.64
C SER A 193 -2.94 -5.15 15.42
N GLY A 194 -4.04 -5.89 15.28
CA GLY A 194 -4.05 -7.35 15.24
C GLY A 194 -3.87 -8.02 16.60
N ARG A 195 -3.95 -7.25 17.69
CA ARG A 195 -3.89 -7.74 19.08
C ARG A 195 -5.24 -7.53 19.77
N PRO A 196 -5.56 -8.27 20.85
CA PRO A 196 -6.72 -7.97 21.69
C PRO A 196 -6.73 -6.50 22.13
N ASP A 197 -7.90 -5.87 22.06
CA ASP A 197 -8.08 -4.45 22.38
C ASP A 197 -9.50 -4.23 22.92
N ASP A 198 -9.59 -3.84 24.19
CA ASP A 198 -10.88 -3.68 24.90
C ASP A 198 -11.75 -2.57 24.30
N ARG A 199 -11.17 -1.69 23.48
CA ARG A 199 -11.91 -0.64 22.75
C ARG A 199 -12.70 -1.19 21.57
N PHE A 200 -12.50 -2.46 21.20
CA PHE A 200 -13.15 -3.12 20.07
C PHE A 200 -13.96 -4.35 20.52
N PRO A 201 -14.92 -4.20 21.45
CA PRO A 201 -15.72 -5.33 21.89
C PRO A 201 -16.52 -5.90 20.71
N GLY A 202 -16.38 -7.21 20.47
CA GLY A 202 -17.01 -7.88 19.35
C GLY A 202 -16.37 -7.61 17.99
N GLY A 203 -15.21 -6.94 17.94
CA GLY A 203 -14.41 -6.79 16.73
C GLY A 203 -14.87 -5.68 15.79
N HIS A 204 -14.36 -5.72 14.55
CA HIS A 204 -14.62 -4.70 13.54
C HIS A 204 -14.49 -5.22 12.09
N ALA A 205 -15.17 -4.55 11.16
CA ALA A 205 -14.90 -4.64 9.73
C ALA A 205 -13.90 -3.55 9.33
N ASN A 206 -12.68 -3.93 8.95
CA ASN A 206 -11.60 -2.99 8.64
C ASN A 206 -11.69 -2.48 7.18
N HIS A 207 -11.62 -1.16 6.97
CA HIS A 207 -11.69 -0.56 5.63
C HIS A 207 -10.32 -0.31 4.98
N GLY A 208 -9.24 -0.19 5.77
CA GLY A 208 -7.96 0.36 5.29
C GLY A 208 -7.31 -0.39 4.11
N MET A 209 -6.36 0.27 3.45
CA MET A 209 -5.50 -0.38 2.45
C MET A 209 -4.39 -1.21 3.08
N ALA A 210 -3.92 -0.85 4.28
CA ALA A 210 -2.87 -1.63 4.92
C ALA A 210 -3.43 -2.94 5.49
N HIS A 211 -4.59 -2.86 6.14
CA HIS A 211 -5.13 -3.92 7.00
C HIS A 211 -6.60 -4.30 6.71
N GLY A 212 -7.21 -3.75 5.67
CA GLY A 212 -8.65 -3.85 5.48
C GLY A 212 -9.09 -4.27 4.07
N VAL A 213 -10.41 -4.17 3.88
CA VAL A 213 -11.08 -4.60 2.66
C VAL A 213 -10.76 -3.71 1.44
N GLY A 214 -10.27 -2.49 1.66
CA GLY A 214 -9.80 -1.62 0.58
C GLY A 214 -8.67 -2.26 -0.24
N ALA A 215 -7.75 -2.96 0.43
CA ALA A 215 -6.67 -3.69 -0.25
C ALA A 215 -7.19 -4.85 -1.10
N VAL A 216 -8.18 -5.59 -0.57
CA VAL A 216 -8.81 -6.72 -1.26
C VAL A 216 -9.52 -6.22 -2.52
N LEU A 217 -10.26 -5.11 -2.41
CA LEU A 217 -10.89 -4.45 -3.56
C LEU A 217 -9.86 -4.06 -4.62
N ALA A 218 -8.76 -3.42 -4.20
CA ALA A 218 -7.70 -3.01 -5.12
C ALA A 218 -7.04 -4.20 -5.81
N LEU A 219 -6.71 -5.28 -5.10
CA LEU A 219 -6.14 -6.49 -5.70
C LEU A 219 -7.08 -7.12 -6.74
N LEU A 220 -8.36 -7.29 -6.39
CA LEU A 220 -9.37 -7.82 -7.32
C LEU A 220 -9.48 -6.93 -8.56
N ALA A 221 -9.57 -5.62 -8.37
CA ALA A 221 -9.64 -4.66 -9.47
C ALA A 221 -8.41 -4.73 -10.39
N LEU A 222 -7.21 -4.74 -9.81
CA LEU A 222 -5.95 -4.83 -10.56
C LEU A 222 -5.81 -6.15 -11.31
N ALA A 223 -6.24 -7.26 -10.71
CA ALA A 223 -6.26 -8.55 -11.40
C ALA A 223 -7.21 -8.53 -12.61
N ALA A 224 -8.40 -7.98 -12.44
CA ALA A 224 -9.37 -7.83 -13.53
C ALA A 224 -8.85 -6.92 -14.66
N ARG A 225 -8.22 -5.79 -14.32
CA ARG A 225 -7.56 -4.90 -15.30
C ARG A 225 -6.45 -5.60 -16.10
N ARG A 226 -5.78 -6.59 -15.50
CA ARG A 226 -4.77 -7.43 -16.16
C ARG A 226 -5.34 -8.68 -16.84
N GLY A 227 -6.66 -8.79 -16.98
CA GLY A 227 -7.35 -9.91 -17.62
C GLY A 227 -7.36 -11.20 -16.79
N THR A 228 -7.04 -11.14 -15.49
CA THR A 228 -7.10 -12.28 -14.58
C THR A 228 -8.32 -12.16 -13.67
N THR A 229 -9.31 -13.01 -13.93
CA THR A 229 -10.51 -13.12 -13.09
C THR A 229 -10.78 -14.57 -12.70
N VAL A 230 -11.54 -14.72 -11.62
CA VAL A 230 -12.05 -16.00 -11.15
C VAL A 230 -13.59 -15.99 -11.04
N THR A 231 -14.19 -17.11 -10.68
CA THR A 231 -15.65 -17.18 -10.48
C THR A 231 -16.07 -16.26 -9.33
N GLY A 232 -17.08 -15.42 -9.54
CA GLY A 232 -17.57 -14.48 -8.51
C GLY A 232 -16.76 -13.19 -8.36
N HIS A 233 -15.69 -13.00 -9.13
CA HIS A 233 -14.74 -11.88 -9.01
C HIS A 233 -15.40 -10.49 -9.02
N HIS A 234 -16.20 -10.18 -10.04
CA HIS A 234 -16.89 -8.89 -10.13
C HIS A 234 -17.98 -8.74 -9.06
N GLN A 235 -18.60 -9.85 -8.63
CA GLN A 235 -19.60 -9.80 -7.56
C GLN A 235 -18.96 -9.48 -6.21
N ALA A 236 -17.79 -10.06 -5.90
CA ALA A 236 -17.03 -9.73 -4.70
C ALA A 236 -16.65 -8.25 -4.66
N MET A 237 -16.18 -7.68 -5.78
CA MET A 237 -15.92 -6.24 -5.89
C MET A 237 -17.17 -5.41 -5.59
N ARG A 238 -18.32 -5.75 -6.18
CA ARG A 238 -19.59 -5.05 -5.92
C ARG A 238 -20.05 -5.18 -4.47
N THR A 239 -19.83 -6.32 -3.83
CA THR A 239 -20.13 -6.52 -2.40
C THR A 239 -19.33 -5.56 -1.53
N ILE A 240 -18.03 -5.39 -1.82
CA ILE A 240 -17.17 -4.45 -1.08
C ILE A 240 -17.58 -3.00 -1.37
N LEU A 241 -17.86 -2.66 -2.63
CA LEU A 241 -18.32 -1.31 -3.01
C LEU A 241 -19.64 -0.95 -2.32
N ALA A 242 -20.62 -1.86 -2.30
CA ALA A 242 -21.89 -1.64 -1.62
C ALA A 242 -21.72 -1.46 -0.10
N TRP A 243 -20.75 -2.17 0.49
CA TRP A 243 -20.39 -1.97 1.89
C TRP A 243 -19.78 -0.58 2.12
N LEU A 244 -18.82 -0.16 1.29
CA LEU A 244 -18.21 1.18 1.41
C LEU A 244 -19.25 2.29 1.21
N GLU A 245 -20.16 2.14 0.25
CA GLU A 245 -21.23 3.11 0.00
C GLU A 245 -22.15 3.25 1.22
N ARG A 246 -22.53 2.13 1.86
CA ARG A 246 -23.34 2.14 3.10
C ARG A 246 -22.72 2.97 4.23
N TRP A 247 -21.40 3.01 4.31
CA TRP A 247 -20.67 3.64 5.42
C TRP A 247 -19.98 4.95 5.04
N LYS A 248 -20.28 5.48 3.85
CA LYS A 248 -19.85 6.80 3.38
C LYS A 248 -20.45 7.86 4.29
N VAL A 249 -19.62 8.78 4.79
CA VAL A 249 -20.05 9.89 5.65
C VAL A 249 -19.81 11.23 4.95
N PRO A 250 -20.76 12.19 5.02
CA PRO A 250 -20.54 13.52 4.51
C PRO A 250 -19.49 14.25 5.38
N THR A 251 -18.67 15.07 4.74
CA THR A 251 -17.73 16.00 5.37
C THR A 251 -18.09 17.42 4.97
N GLY A 252 -17.39 18.41 5.54
CA GLY A 252 -17.61 19.83 5.17
C GLY A 252 -17.29 20.16 3.71
N ARG A 253 -16.62 19.26 2.98
CA ARG A 253 -16.21 19.47 1.58
C ARG A 253 -16.49 18.31 0.63
N GLY A 254 -16.99 17.17 1.12
CA GLY A 254 -17.15 15.97 0.30
C GLY A 254 -17.59 14.77 1.11
N THR A 255 -16.97 13.62 0.86
CA THR A 255 -17.23 12.39 1.62
C THR A 255 -15.96 11.76 2.17
N ALA A 256 -16.09 11.04 3.27
CA ALA A 256 -15.04 10.22 3.85
C ALA A 256 -15.61 8.88 4.28
N TRP A 257 -14.71 7.98 4.67
CA TRP A 257 -15.08 6.69 5.24
C TRP A 257 -14.43 6.55 6.61
N PRO A 258 -15.14 5.95 7.58
CA PRO A 258 -14.50 5.55 8.83
C PRO A 258 -13.41 4.51 8.53
N TYR A 259 -12.40 4.40 9.38
CA TYR A 259 -11.32 3.42 9.18
C TYR A 259 -11.80 1.97 9.31
N TRP A 260 -12.89 1.77 10.03
CA TRP A 260 -13.52 0.49 10.30
C TRP A 260 -14.93 0.73 10.84
N ILE A 261 -15.72 -0.34 10.90
CA ILE A 261 -17.04 -0.38 11.54
C ILE A 261 -17.00 -1.40 12.66
N THR A 262 -17.29 -0.96 13.89
CA THR A 262 -17.41 -1.80 15.08
C THR A 262 -18.75 -2.52 15.12
N ARG A 263 -18.88 -3.56 15.96
CA ARG A 263 -20.14 -4.33 16.07
C ARG A 263 -21.31 -3.45 16.52
N GLU A 264 -21.05 -2.51 17.41
CA GLU A 264 -22.05 -1.53 17.86
C GLU A 264 -22.54 -0.64 16.71
N GLU A 265 -21.62 -0.11 15.91
CA GLU A 265 -21.96 0.72 14.74
C GLU A 265 -22.74 -0.09 13.71
N LEU A 266 -22.36 -1.35 13.46
CA LEU A 266 -23.09 -2.24 12.55
C LEU A 266 -24.56 -2.42 12.96
N ARG A 267 -24.81 -2.62 14.26
CA ARG A 267 -26.16 -2.79 14.84
C ARG A 267 -26.97 -1.50 14.81
N SER A 268 -26.35 -0.38 15.15
CA SER A 268 -27.02 0.93 15.16
C SER A 268 -27.25 1.47 13.74
N GLY A 269 -26.51 0.96 12.76
CA GLY A 269 -26.51 1.46 11.39
C GLY A 269 -25.92 2.87 11.26
N ARG A 270 -25.20 3.36 12.27
CA ARG A 270 -24.65 4.71 12.32
C ARG A 270 -23.19 4.65 12.75
N PRO A 271 -22.26 5.26 11.98
CA PRO A 271 -20.88 5.39 12.43
C PRO A 271 -20.82 6.38 13.60
N ALA A 272 -19.90 6.15 14.53
CA ALA A 272 -19.63 7.08 15.61
C ALA A 272 -19.08 8.40 15.05
N ALA A 273 -19.46 9.51 15.66
CA ALA A 273 -18.86 10.80 15.34
C ALA A 273 -17.35 10.73 15.61
N SER A 274 -16.53 11.12 14.63
CA SER A 274 -15.09 11.16 14.80
C SER A 274 -14.51 12.50 14.35
N ALA A 275 -13.43 12.92 15.02
CA ALA A 275 -12.62 14.05 14.59
C ALA A 275 -12.10 13.85 13.15
N PRO A 276 -11.70 14.93 12.45
CA PRO A 276 -11.05 14.83 11.15
C PRO A 276 -9.92 13.80 11.18
N ARG A 277 -9.95 12.87 10.22
CA ARG A 277 -8.98 11.80 10.09
C ARG A 277 -7.99 12.13 8.97
N ARG A 278 -6.79 11.55 9.04
CA ARG A 278 -5.80 11.68 7.96
C ARG A 278 -6.33 10.96 6.72
N PRO A 279 -6.20 11.53 5.51
CA PRO A 279 -6.63 10.89 4.27
C PRO A 279 -5.57 9.91 3.77
N SER A 280 -4.92 9.16 4.65
CA SER A 280 -3.71 8.38 4.37
C SER A 280 -3.96 7.20 3.42
N TRP A 281 -2.87 6.65 2.87
CA TRP A 281 -2.92 5.38 2.14
C TRP A 281 -3.41 4.26 3.05
N CYS A 282 -2.75 4.03 4.20
CA CYS A 282 -3.00 2.87 5.04
C CYS A 282 -4.43 2.80 5.59
N TYR A 283 -4.94 3.96 6.04
CA TYR A 283 -6.29 4.18 6.56
C TYR A 283 -6.72 5.59 6.23
N GLY A 284 -7.74 5.73 5.39
CA GLY A 284 -8.29 7.03 5.05
C GLY A 284 -8.83 7.09 3.63
N THR A 285 -9.36 8.27 3.31
CA THR A 285 -10.06 8.51 2.06
C THR A 285 -9.16 8.35 0.84
N ALA A 286 -7.87 8.74 0.85
CA ALA A 286 -7.07 8.64 -0.37
C ALA A 286 -6.82 7.19 -0.81
N GLY A 287 -6.49 6.30 0.12
CA GLY A 287 -6.34 4.88 -0.18
C GLY A 287 -7.64 4.25 -0.69
N LEU A 288 -8.75 4.51 0.00
CA LEU A 288 -10.07 3.98 -0.37
C LEU A 288 -10.60 4.52 -1.69
N ALA A 289 -10.41 5.82 -1.95
CA ALA A 289 -10.79 6.44 -3.22
C ALA A 289 -10.00 5.83 -4.37
N ARG A 290 -8.68 5.60 -4.20
CA ARG A 290 -7.89 4.92 -5.23
C ARG A 290 -8.35 3.48 -5.47
N ALA A 291 -8.68 2.72 -4.42
CA ALA A 291 -9.23 1.36 -4.58
C ALA A 291 -10.57 1.36 -5.32
N GLN A 292 -11.45 2.32 -5.02
CA GLN A 292 -12.73 2.48 -5.72
C GLN A 292 -12.55 2.91 -7.18
N GLN A 293 -11.62 3.83 -7.48
CA GLN A 293 -11.30 4.21 -8.86
C GLN A 293 -10.79 3.01 -9.66
N LEU A 294 -9.89 2.21 -9.09
CA LEU A 294 -9.41 0.98 -9.72
C LEU A 294 -10.55 0.00 -10.00
N ALA A 295 -11.47 -0.16 -9.05
CA ALA A 295 -12.65 -1.02 -9.21
C ALA A 295 -13.60 -0.49 -10.29
N ALA A 296 -13.82 0.82 -10.35
CA ALA A 296 -14.62 1.49 -11.36
C ALA A 296 -14.07 1.24 -12.77
N LEU A 297 -12.76 1.41 -12.95
CA LEU A 297 -12.06 1.11 -14.21
C LEU A 297 -12.20 -0.35 -14.62
N ALA A 298 -12.05 -1.28 -13.67
CA ALA A 298 -12.21 -2.70 -13.92
C ALA A 298 -13.65 -3.11 -14.27
N LEU A 299 -14.65 -2.39 -13.74
CA LEU A 299 -16.07 -2.64 -13.99
C LEU A 299 -16.63 -1.86 -15.19
N GLY A 300 -15.87 -0.90 -15.72
CA GLY A 300 -16.35 0.02 -16.76
C GLY A 300 -17.41 1.01 -16.27
N ASP A 301 -17.34 1.39 -14.99
CA ASP A 301 -18.32 2.26 -14.31
C ASP A 301 -17.77 3.69 -14.22
N SER A 302 -18.13 4.55 -15.18
CA SER A 302 -17.62 5.93 -15.26
C SER A 302 -18.13 6.82 -14.11
N ASP A 303 -19.34 6.56 -13.62
CA ASP A 303 -19.93 7.37 -12.55
C ASP A 303 -19.21 7.09 -11.23
N LEU A 304 -18.99 5.81 -10.91
CA LEU A 304 -18.17 5.42 -9.76
C LEU A 304 -16.73 5.94 -9.87
N GLN A 305 -16.17 5.98 -11.08
CA GLN A 305 -14.83 6.52 -11.31
C GLN A 305 -14.78 8.01 -10.92
N VAL A 306 -15.69 8.82 -11.45
CA VAL A 306 -15.76 10.25 -11.17
C VAL A 306 -16.04 10.51 -9.68
N GLU A 307 -16.91 9.73 -9.05
CA GLU A 307 -17.18 9.83 -7.61
C GLU A 307 -15.95 9.53 -6.75
N ALA A 308 -15.20 8.47 -7.08
CA ALA A 308 -13.99 8.12 -6.37
C ALA A 308 -12.91 9.21 -6.52
N GLU A 309 -12.75 9.75 -7.72
CA GLU A 309 -11.82 10.84 -8.02
C GLU A 309 -12.22 12.15 -7.30
N ALA A 310 -13.51 12.47 -7.25
CA ALA A 310 -14.02 13.61 -6.49
C ALA A 310 -13.76 13.45 -4.98
N ALA A 311 -14.02 12.27 -4.42
CA ALA A 311 -13.74 12.00 -3.01
C ALA A 311 -12.24 12.11 -2.67
N LEU A 312 -11.36 11.70 -3.60
CA LEU A 312 -9.92 11.92 -3.48
C LEU A 312 -9.59 13.43 -3.49
N LEU A 313 -10.11 14.18 -4.46
CA LEU A 313 -9.89 15.63 -4.56
C LEU A 313 -10.35 16.39 -3.30
N ASP A 314 -11.51 16.03 -2.77
CA ASP A 314 -12.05 16.65 -1.55
C ASP A 314 -11.16 16.37 -0.36
N ALA A 315 -10.70 15.13 -0.18
CA ALA A 315 -9.79 14.74 0.89
C ALA A 315 -8.44 15.44 0.80
N LEU A 316 -7.90 15.59 -0.42
CA LEU A 316 -6.63 16.28 -0.68
C LEU A 316 -6.74 17.81 -0.59
N SER A 317 -7.96 18.37 -0.59
CA SER A 317 -8.22 19.81 -0.49
C SER A 317 -8.75 20.24 0.88
N ASP A 318 -9.15 19.31 1.74
CA ASP A 318 -9.70 19.58 3.06
C ASP A 318 -8.60 20.03 4.03
N ARG A 319 -8.63 21.32 4.39
CA ARG A 319 -7.65 21.93 5.32
C ARG A 319 -7.64 21.26 6.69
N GLY A 320 -8.77 20.76 7.18
CA GLY A 320 -8.85 20.06 8.45
C GLY A 320 -8.12 18.72 8.42
N GLN A 321 -8.31 17.95 7.34
CA GLN A 321 -7.63 16.67 7.11
C GLN A 321 -6.13 16.84 6.83
N LEU A 322 -5.75 17.83 6.01
CA LEU A 322 -4.35 18.14 5.76
C LEU A 322 -3.62 18.63 7.01
N ARG A 323 -4.28 19.41 7.88
CA ARG A 323 -3.66 19.90 9.13
C ARG A 323 -3.31 18.78 10.11
N VAL A 324 -4.08 17.69 10.13
CA VAL A 324 -3.79 16.53 11.00
C VAL A 324 -2.81 15.54 10.36
N THR A 325 -2.38 15.79 9.11
CA THR A 325 -1.36 15.01 8.41
C THR A 325 -0.01 15.70 8.62
N THR A 326 0.81 15.16 9.53
CA THR A 326 2.11 15.74 9.88
C THR A 326 3.29 14.97 9.29
N ASP A 327 3.03 13.74 8.86
CA ASP A 327 4.06 12.79 8.44
C ASP A 327 4.49 13.06 6.99
N SER A 328 5.74 12.73 6.68
CA SER A 328 6.29 12.93 5.33
C SER A 328 6.14 11.69 4.43
N GLY A 329 6.19 10.49 5.01
CA GLY A 329 6.31 9.21 4.29
C GLY A 329 5.10 8.77 3.46
N LEU A 330 5.23 7.58 2.86
CA LEU A 330 4.25 6.98 1.95
C LEU A 330 3.00 6.42 2.63
N CYS A 331 3.16 5.84 3.83
CA CYS A 331 2.09 5.09 4.49
C CYS A 331 0.93 6.01 4.90
N HIS A 332 1.27 7.16 5.48
CA HIS A 332 0.30 8.08 6.03
C HIS A 332 0.69 9.56 5.99
N GLY A 333 1.73 9.90 5.22
CA GLY A 333 2.20 11.26 5.04
C GLY A 333 1.97 11.84 3.64
N PHE A 334 2.51 13.03 3.42
CA PHE A 334 2.32 13.77 2.17
C PHE A 334 2.92 13.09 0.93
N ALA A 335 4.02 12.34 1.05
CA ALA A 335 4.57 11.60 -0.09
C ALA A 335 3.58 10.54 -0.60
N GLY A 336 2.85 9.88 0.32
CA GLY A 336 1.78 8.96 -0.03
C GLY A 336 0.62 9.64 -0.76
N LEU A 337 0.23 10.84 -0.31
CA LEU A 337 -0.82 11.63 -0.96
C LEU A 337 -0.43 12.09 -2.36
N VAL A 338 0.82 12.56 -2.54
CA VAL A 338 1.37 12.92 -3.85
C VAL A 338 1.36 11.70 -4.78
N HIS A 339 1.84 10.56 -4.29
CA HIS A 339 1.89 9.31 -5.06
C HIS A 339 0.50 8.85 -5.50
N ILE A 340 -0.47 8.83 -4.58
CA ILE A 340 -1.85 8.45 -4.90
C ILE A 340 -2.48 9.43 -5.90
N ALA A 341 -2.27 10.74 -5.72
CA ALA A 341 -2.80 11.74 -6.65
C ALA A 341 -2.24 11.56 -8.06
N ALA A 342 -0.93 11.29 -8.18
CA ALA A 342 -0.28 11.02 -9.46
C ALA A 342 -0.82 9.73 -10.11
N ARG A 343 -0.93 8.64 -9.36
CA ARG A 343 -1.52 7.37 -9.83
C ARG A 343 -2.97 7.54 -10.26
N ALA A 344 -3.77 8.23 -9.47
CA ALA A 344 -5.16 8.52 -9.81
C ALA A 344 -5.27 9.37 -11.08
N ALA A 345 -4.45 10.42 -11.21
CA ALA A 345 -4.42 11.29 -12.38
C ALA A 345 -4.00 10.56 -13.67
N ALA A 346 -3.20 9.51 -13.58
CA ALA A 346 -2.78 8.72 -14.74
C ALA A 346 -3.93 7.91 -15.34
N ASP A 347 -4.87 7.46 -14.51
CA ASP A 347 -6.06 6.71 -14.95
C ASP A 347 -7.34 7.57 -14.96
N ALA A 348 -7.23 8.88 -14.71
CA ALA A 348 -8.38 9.72 -14.38
C ALA A 348 -9.34 9.98 -15.55
N ASP A 349 -10.61 10.18 -15.21
CA ASP A 349 -11.59 10.67 -16.18
C ASP A 349 -11.24 12.09 -16.66
N ARG A 350 -11.69 12.43 -17.88
CA ARG A 350 -11.47 13.76 -18.47
C ARG A 350 -11.99 14.90 -17.60
N ALA A 351 -13.05 14.66 -16.82
CA ALA A 351 -13.65 15.66 -15.95
C ALA A 351 -12.76 16.03 -14.74
N THR A 352 -11.94 15.10 -14.24
CA THR A 352 -11.22 15.25 -12.96
C THR A 352 -9.70 15.30 -13.13
N VAL A 353 -9.15 14.79 -14.23
CA VAL A 353 -7.70 14.68 -14.48
C VAL A 353 -6.95 16.00 -14.32
N GLY A 354 -7.55 17.11 -14.76
CA GLY A 354 -6.96 18.45 -14.63
C GLY A 354 -6.82 18.87 -13.17
N GLN A 355 -7.84 18.59 -12.35
CA GLN A 355 -7.86 18.93 -10.92
C GLN A 355 -6.89 18.05 -10.13
N LEU A 356 -6.82 16.74 -10.43
CA LEU A 356 -5.89 15.81 -9.79
C LEU A 356 -4.43 16.19 -10.08
N ARG A 357 -4.12 16.62 -11.31
CA ARG A 357 -2.79 17.15 -11.64
C ARG A 357 -2.50 18.47 -10.93
N ALA A 358 -3.50 19.35 -10.83
CA ALA A 358 -3.35 20.67 -10.24
C ALA A 358 -3.13 20.65 -8.70
N ILE A 359 -3.56 19.59 -8.00
CA ILE A 359 -3.39 19.50 -6.55
C ILE A 359 -1.99 19.02 -6.13
N ILE A 360 -1.30 18.28 -7.00
CA ILE A 360 0.04 17.74 -6.71
C ILE A 360 1.04 18.82 -6.28
N PRO A 361 1.19 19.98 -6.97
CA PRO A 361 2.08 21.05 -6.53
C PRO A 361 1.76 21.61 -5.13
N ALA A 362 0.49 21.66 -4.73
CA ALA A 362 0.10 22.11 -3.41
C ALA A 362 0.54 21.12 -2.32
N LEU A 363 0.38 19.82 -2.57
CA LEU A 363 0.85 18.76 -1.67
C LEU A 363 2.39 18.76 -1.56
N LEU A 364 3.10 18.97 -2.68
CA LEU A 364 4.56 19.13 -2.68
C LEU A 364 5.01 20.34 -1.88
N THR A 365 4.26 21.44 -1.91
CA THR A 365 4.55 22.65 -1.12
C THR A 365 4.45 22.37 0.39
N MET A 366 3.52 21.50 0.80
CA MET A 366 3.41 21.08 2.20
C MET A 366 4.56 20.17 2.64
N LEU A 367 5.04 19.32 1.73
CA LEU A 367 6.13 18.38 2.00
C LEU A 367 7.52 19.05 1.95
N VAL A 368 7.72 19.95 0.97
CA VAL A 368 8.96 20.70 0.74
C VAL A 368 8.59 22.17 0.53
N PRO A 369 8.59 22.99 1.59
CA PRO A 369 8.26 24.40 1.49
C PRO A 369 9.16 25.16 0.48
N PRO A 370 8.62 26.17 -0.23
CA PRO A 370 9.41 26.99 -1.13
C PRO A 370 10.56 27.68 -0.40
N GLY A 371 11.75 27.69 -1.00
CA GLY A 371 12.95 28.29 -0.43
C GLY A 371 13.72 27.38 0.53
N THR A 372 13.24 26.16 0.81
CA THR A 372 14.03 25.16 1.54
C THR A 372 15.21 24.68 0.70
N ALA A 373 16.42 24.75 1.24
CA ALA A 373 17.60 24.20 0.59
C ALA A 373 17.48 22.66 0.52
N PRO A 374 17.73 22.03 -0.64
CA PRO A 374 17.53 20.58 -0.79
C PRO A 374 18.29 19.72 0.21
N ASP A 375 19.53 20.11 0.51
CA ASP A 375 20.38 19.42 1.48
C ASP A 375 19.88 19.51 2.92
N ASP A 376 19.29 20.64 3.31
CA ASP A 376 18.71 20.84 4.64
C ASP A 376 17.42 20.04 4.80
N ALA A 377 16.55 20.05 3.77
CA ALA A 377 15.35 19.22 3.75
C ALA A 377 15.70 17.73 3.88
N ALA A 378 16.67 17.25 3.08
CA ALA A 378 17.11 15.87 3.13
C ALA A 378 17.67 15.51 4.52
N ALA A 379 18.48 16.39 5.12
CA ALA A 379 19.03 16.18 6.45
C ALA A 379 17.94 16.14 7.55
N LEU A 380 16.89 16.96 7.45
CA LEU A 380 15.76 16.93 8.39
C LEU A 380 14.96 15.64 8.26
N LEU A 381 14.61 15.23 7.03
CA LEU A 381 13.85 14.01 6.78
C LEU A 381 14.57 12.74 7.25
N LEU A 382 15.90 12.72 7.17
CA LEU A 382 16.72 11.60 7.66
C LEU A 382 16.90 11.59 9.19
N LYS A 383 16.69 12.72 9.86
CA LYS A 383 16.72 12.84 11.34
C LYS A 383 15.35 12.63 11.98
N ASP A 384 14.28 12.54 11.18
CA ASP A 384 12.94 12.28 11.65
C ASP A 384 12.86 10.90 12.34
N ALA A 385 11.95 10.78 13.32
CA ALA A 385 11.74 9.54 14.05
C ALA A 385 11.28 8.37 13.15
N ALA A 386 10.71 8.68 11.98
CA ALA A 386 10.32 7.69 10.98
C ALA A 386 11.51 7.00 10.28
N GLY A 387 12.73 7.55 10.41
CA GLY A 387 13.96 6.94 9.92
C GLY A 387 14.15 6.97 8.40
N ALA A 388 14.98 6.07 7.88
CA ALA A 388 15.40 6.08 6.47
C ALA A 388 14.58 5.18 5.54
N GLY A 389 13.68 4.35 6.08
CA GLY A 389 12.97 3.30 5.36
C GLY A 389 11.96 3.76 4.30
N LEU A 390 11.19 2.80 3.79
CA LEU A 390 10.21 2.99 2.72
C LEU A 390 8.87 3.58 3.21
N LEU A 391 8.19 2.95 4.18
CA LEU A 391 6.79 3.29 4.43
C LEU A 391 6.64 4.66 5.09
N ASP A 392 7.42 4.91 6.14
CA ASP A 392 7.32 6.15 6.91
C ASP A 392 8.54 7.05 6.69
N GLY A 393 9.65 6.46 6.23
CA GLY A 393 10.96 7.11 6.22
C GLY A 393 11.35 7.85 4.94
N ALA A 394 12.57 8.38 4.97
CA ALA A 394 13.12 9.24 3.94
C ALA A 394 13.18 8.60 2.54
N ALA A 395 13.43 7.29 2.43
CA ALA A 395 13.48 6.63 1.11
C ALA A 395 12.11 6.63 0.42
N GLY A 396 11.03 6.38 1.16
CA GLY A 396 9.67 6.53 0.64
C GLY A 396 9.31 7.95 0.27
N THR A 397 9.70 8.91 1.12
CA THR A 397 9.51 10.33 0.83
C THR A 397 10.20 10.72 -0.48
N ALA A 398 11.44 10.28 -0.70
CA ALA A 398 12.15 10.52 -1.96
C ALA A 398 11.48 9.87 -3.19
N LEU A 399 10.93 8.66 -3.04
CA LEU A 399 10.15 8.01 -4.09
C LEU A 399 8.88 8.80 -4.43
N GLY A 400 8.12 9.25 -3.43
CA GLY A 400 6.93 10.08 -3.64
C GLY A 400 7.23 11.48 -4.19
N LEU A 401 8.39 12.05 -3.90
CA LEU A 401 8.85 13.30 -4.53
C LEU A 401 9.23 13.10 -6.01
N THR A 402 9.74 11.91 -6.37
CA THR A 402 10.14 11.60 -7.74
C THR A 402 8.92 11.38 -8.65
N THR A 403 7.80 10.87 -8.12
CA THR A 403 6.57 10.66 -8.89
C THR A 403 5.84 11.96 -9.26
N ALA A 404 6.21 13.09 -8.67
CA ALA A 404 5.67 14.40 -9.04
C ALA A 404 6.28 15.01 -10.30
N ASP A 405 7.46 14.55 -10.73
CA ASP A 405 8.21 15.14 -11.84
C ASP A 405 7.82 14.59 -13.21
N GLY A 406 6.98 13.54 -13.27
CA GLY A 406 6.56 12.89 -14.51
C GLY A 406 5.07 12.56 -14.53
N ALA A 407 4.44 12.74 -15.69
CA ALA A 407 3.13 12.15 -15.98
C ALA A 407 3.22 10.62 -16.20
N GLU A 408 4.43 10.07 -16.15
CA GLU A 408 4.70 8.65 -16.36
C GLU A 408 4.66 7.88 -15.03
N PRO A 409 4.15 6.64 -15.05
CA PRO A 409 4.20 5.77 -13.89
C PRO A 409 5.67 5.49 -13.48
N PRO A 410 5.91 5.05 -12.23
CA PRO A 410 7.21 4.53 -11.82
C PRO A 410 7.83 3.59 -12.86
N ARG A 411 9.13 3.73 -13.12
CA ARG A 411 9.86 2.90 -14.08
C ARG A 411 9.98 1.47 -13.60
N THR A 412 9.99 1.30 -12.28
CA THR A 412 9.98 0.00 -11.62
C THR A 412 8.65 -0.17 -10.91
N ALA A 413 8.20 -1.41 -10.73
CA ALA A 413 6.98 -1.72 -10.00
C ALA A 413 7.18 -1.67 -8.47
N TRP A 414 7.99 -0.73 -7.95
CA TRP A 414 8.32 -0.62 -6.53
C TRP A 414 7.08 -0.43 -5.67
N ASP A 415 6.08 0.26 -6.19
CA ASP A 415 4.82 0.61 -5.52
C ASP A 415 3.74 -0.47 -5.66
N ALA A 416 4.03 -1.60 -6.33
CA ALA A 416 3.07 -2.70 -6.44
C ALA A 416 2.66 -3.24 -5.05
N CYS A 417 3.53 -3.16 -4.05
CA CYS A 417 3.23 -3.54 -2.67
C CYS A 417 2.21 -2.61 -1.98
N LEU A 418 1.92 -1.44 -2.57
CA LEU A 418 0.93 -0.48 -2.07
C LEU A 418 -0.46 -0.66 -2.71
N LEU A 419 -0.59 -1.50 -3.75
CA LEU A 419 -1.85 -1.74 -4.47
C LEU A 419 -2.52 -0.45 -4.98
N THR A 420 -1.73 0.52 -5.40
CA THR A 420 -2.19 1.80 -5.96
C THR A 420 -2.00 1.92 -7.48
N ALA A 421 -1.46 0.88 -8.12
CA ALA A 421 -0.89 0.91 -9.47
C ALA A 421 -1.71 0.15 -10.52
#